data_AF-A0AAD3N513-F1
#
_entry.id   AF-A0AAD3N513-F1
#
_cell.length_a   1.000
_cell.length_b   1.000
_cell.length_c   1.000
_cell.angle_alpha   90.00
_cell.angle_beta   90.00
_cell.angle_gamma   90.00
#
_symmetry.space_group_name_H-M   'P 1'
#
loop_
_entity.id
_entity.type
_entity.pdbx_description
1 polymer ?
#
loop_
_entity_poly.entity_id
_entity_poly.type
_entity_poly.pdbx_seq_one_letter_code
_entity_poly.pdbx_strand_id
1 'polypeptide(L)'
;MGVQAVLAILVLFIATVKAQEGSVSFWKEEFTMICPGNGDWYKDNKKVSNSSEKMTQTYNTNTRGHYHCVYDNEGTENTYHFFVKGKVCEKCFELDPTVFAMVIVMDVLMTSIVMMIIYNCTKKKSSAAPTQPPRAPARPAGRGPPVPSPDYEHLNPNTRSQDTYSVVNRTG
;
A
#
# COMPACT_ATOMS: atom_id res chain seq x y z
N MET A 1 1.81 26.92 -10.56
CA MET A 1 2.63 26.13 -9.62
C MET A 1 2.39 24.65 -9.90
N GLY A 2 3.18 24.07 -10.80
CA GLY A 2 3.05 22.67 -11.20
C GLY A 2 3.82 21.80 -10.24
N VAL A 3 3.11 21.00 -9.43
CA VAL A 3 3.74 20.01 -8.56
C VAL A 3 3.95 18.77 -9.42
N GLN A 4 5.13 18.68 -10.02
CA GLN A 4 5.60 17.47 -10.68
C GLN A 4 5.94 16.47 -9.58
N ALA A 5 4.96 15.64 -9.20
CA ALA A 5 5.15 14.57 -8.24
C ALA A 5 6.01 13.48 -8.89
N VAL A 6 7.33 13.61 -8.76
CA VAL A 6 8.28 12.60 -9.18
C VAL A 6 8.26 11.48 -8.14
N LEU A 7 7.41 10.48 -8.37
CA LEU A 7 7.46 9.22 -7.63
C LEU A 7 8.67 8.42 -8.12
N ALA A 8 9.78 8.54 -7.41
CA ALA A 8 10.95 7.69 -7.60
C ALA A 8 10.62 6.29 -7.08
N ILE A 9 10.17 5.40 -7.98
CA ILE A 9 9.96 3.98 -7.68
C ILE A 9 11.34 3.32 -7.63
N LEU A 10 11.87 3.16 -6.42
CA LEU A 10 13.13 2.48 -6.16
C LEU A 10 12.88 0.97 -6.24
N VAL A 11 12.96 0.42 -7.45
CA VAL A 11 12.86 -1.03 -7.69
C VAL A 11 14.11 -1.68 -7.12
N LEU A 12 14.01 -2.21 -5.90
CA LEU A 12 15.03 -3.07 -5.31
C LEU A 12 15.02 -4.41 -6.05
N PHE A 13 15.89 -4.54 -7.05
CA PHE A 13 16.20 -5.84 -7.65
C PHE A 13 16.91 -6.69 -6.60
N ILE A 14 16.19 -7.64 -6.01
CA ILE A 14 16.79 -8.70 -5.19
C ILE A 14 17.49 -9.65 -6.18
N ALA A 15 18.79 -9.47 -6.37
CA ALA A 15 19.61 -10.46 -7.05
C ALA A 15 19.70 -11.71 -6.17
N THR A 16 18.94 -12.74 -6.51
CA THR A 16 19.04 -14.04 -5.85
C THR A 16 20.33 -14.71 -6.32
N VAL A 17 21.34 -14.73 -5.46
CA VAL A 17 22.54 -15.56 -5.64
C VAL A 17 22.11 -17.03 -5.60
N LYS A 18 22.47 -17.80 -6.63
CA LYS A 18 22.25 -19.25 -6.63
C LYS A 18 23.08 -19.87 -5.50
N ALA A 19 22.42 -20.19 -4.39
CA ALA A 19 22.98 -21.11 -3.41
C ALA A 19 22.73 -22.54 -3.88
N GLN A 20 23.84 -23.28 -3.93
CA GLN A 20 24.09 -24.60 -4.46
C GLN A 20 23.50 -25.73 -3.60
N GLU A 21 23.35 -26.90 -4.23
CA GLU A 21 23.30 -28.28 -3.70
C GLU A 21 22.26 -28.62 -2.61
N GLY A 22 21.33 -29.50 -3.02
CA GLY A 22 20.41 -30.27 -2.21
C GLY A 22 19.70 -29.55 -1.05
N SER A 23 18.45 -29.13 -1.26
CA SER A 23 17.67 -28.41 -0.23
C SER A 23 16.43 -29.18 0.24
N VAL A 24 16.00 -28.91 1.47
CA VAL A 24 14.68 -29.33 1.99
C VAL A 24 13.86 -28.09 2.30
N SER A 25 12.68 -27.98 1.72
CA SER A 25 11.70 -26.94 2.03
C SER A 25 10.43 -27.54 2.62
N PHE A 26 9.82 -26.84 3.57
CA PHE A 26 8.53 -27.21 4.15
C PHE A 26 7.46 -26.24 3.68
N TRP A 27 6.28 -26.76 3.38
CA TRP A 27 5.11 -25.95 3.08
C TRP A 27 3.86 -26.60 3.63
N LYS A 28 3.22 -25.94 4.60
CA LYS A 28 2.06 -26.45 5.33
C LYS A 28 2.35 -27.83 5.94
N GLU A 29 1.76 -28.89 5.37
CA GLU A 29 1.90 -30.28 5.78
C GLU A 29 2.87 -31.08 4.93
N GLU A 30 3.44 -30.46 3.90
CA GLU A 30 4.31 -31.13 2.94
C GLU A 30 5.74 -30.66 3.11
N PHE A 31 6.67 -31.53 2.72
CA PHE A 31 8.07 -31.16 2.54
C PHE A 31 8.53 -31.59 1.17
N THR A 32 9.34 -30.75 0.54
CA THR A 32 9.95 -31.00 -0.75
C THR A 32 11.46 -31.08 -0.58
N MET A 33 12.03 -32.19 -1.03
CA MET A 33 13.48 -32.38 -1.11
C MET A 33 13.90 -32.20 -2.56
N ILE A 34 15.02 -31.51 -2.76
CA ILE A 34 15.63 -31.29 -4.07
C ILE A 34 16.95 -32.03 -4.06
N CYS A 35 17.16 -32.97 -4.96
CA CYS A 35 18.42 -33.64 -5.19
C CYS A 35 19.32 -32.76 -6.07
N PRO A 36 20.66 -32.73 -5.86
CA PRO A 36 21.56 -31.95 -6.72
C PRO A 36 21.52 -32.34 -8.21
N GLY A 37 21.13 -33.58 -8.50
CA GLY A 37 20.92 -34.08 -9.85
C GLY A 37 19.69 -34.99 -9.94
N ASN A 38 19.43 -35.54 -11.12
CA ASN A 38 18.32 -36.46 -11.31
C ASN A 38 18.68 -37.83 -10.72
N GLY A 39 18.04 -38.23 -9.62
CA GLY A 39 18.48 -39.38 -8.84
C GLY A 39 17.36 -40.23 -8.24
N ASP A 40 17.67 -41.50 -8.01
CA ASP A 40 16.77 -42.44 -7.35
C ASP A 40 16.69 -42.14 -5.85
N TRP A 41 15.48 -42.21 -5.28
CA TRP A 41 15.25 -41.81 -3.89
C TRP A 41 15.08 -43.00 -2.97
N TYR A 42 15.68 -42.87 -1.79
CA TYR A 42 15.69 -43.90 -0.77
C TYR A 42 15.33 -43.31 0.58
N LYS A 43 14.68 -44.14 1.40
CA LYS A 43 14.37 -43.86 2.78
C LYS A 43 14.65 -45.10 3.60
N ASP A 44 15.44 -44.96 4.66
CA ASP A 44 15.86 -46.09 5.50
C ASP A 44 16.39 -47.28 4.64
N ASN A 45 17.14 -46.96 3.57
CA ASN A 45 17.72 -47.88 2.58
C ASN A 45 16.71 -48.64 1.69
N LYS A 46 15.44 -48.25 1.69
CA LYS A 46 14.42 -48.76 0.75
C LYS A 46 14.17 -47.73 -0.34
N LYS A 47 14.11 -48.18 -1.60
CA LYS A 47 13.77 -47.32 -2.72
C LYS A 47 12.31 -46.86 -2.60
N VAL A 48 12.09 -45.55 -2.66
CA VAL A 48 10.77 -44.91 -2.51
C VAL A 48 10.30 -44.24 -3.80
N SER A 49 11.23 -43.75 -4.62
CA SER A 49 10.91 -43.15 -5.91
C SER A 49 12.03 -43.41 -6.93
N ASN A 50 11.67 -43.33 -8.20
CA ASN A 50 12.62 -43.38 -9.31
C ASN A 50 13.25 -42.00 -9.57
N SER A 51 14.26 -42.00 -10.44
CA SER A 51 15.05 -40.83 -10.85
C SER A 51 14.20 -39.56 -11.05
N SER A 52 14.30 -38.65 -10.08
CA SER A 52 13.65 -37.34 -10.10
C SER A 52 14.52 -36.32 -9.36
N GLU A 53 14.56 -35.08 -9.83
CA GLU A 53 15.27 -33.99 -9.15
C GLU A 53 14.56 -33.56 -7.86
N LYS A 54 13.23 -33.69 -7.80
CA LYS A 54 12.41 -33.22 -6.68
C LYS A 54 11.49 -34.31 -6.17
N MET A 55 11.39 -34.46 -4.85
CA MET A 55 10.45 -35.35 -4.20
C MET A 55 9.66 -34.61 -3.12
N THR A 56 8.34 -34.61 -3.25
CA THR A 56 7.41 -34.01 -2.29
C THR A 56 6.65 -35.12 -1.55
N GLN A 57 6.57 -35.01 -0.23
CA GLN A 57 5.82 -35.93 0.62
C GLN A 57 5.07 -35.17 1.72
N THR A 58 3.92 -35.69 2.12
CA THR A 58 3.23 -35.23 3.33
C THR A 58 4.01 -35.66 4.57
N TYR A 59 4.24 -34.72 5.48
CA TYR A 59 4.96 -34.93 6.72
C TYR A 59 4.07 -35.63 7.75
N ASN A 60 4.53 -36.80 8.21
CA ASN A 60 3.93 -37.53 9.31
C ASN A 60 5.02 -38.26 10.12
N THR A 61 4.62 -38.98 11.16
CA THR A 61 5.55 -39.73 12.02
C THR A 61 6.32 -40.81 11.28
N ASN A 62 5.78 -41.33 10.19
CA ASN A 62 6.42 -42.33 9.36
C ASN A 62 7.38 -41.68 8.36
N THR A 63 7.04 -40.56 7.72
CA THR A 63 7.82 -39.89 6.66
C THR A 63 8.89 -38.95 7.19
N ARG A 64 8.98 -38.71 8.50
CA ARG A 64 10.17 -38.08 9.08
C ARG A 64 11.35 -39.06 9.10
N GLY A 65 12.57 -38.54 9.04
CA GLY A 65 13.78 -39.36 9.21
C GLY A 65 14.79 -39.18 8.09
N HIS A 66 15.59 -40.21 7.86
CA HIS A 66 16.72 -40.19 6.95
C HIS A 66 16.31 -40.59 5.53
N TYR A 67 16.62 -39.71 4.59
CA TYR A 67 16.46 -39.93 3.16
C TYR A 67 17.83 -39.79 2.48
N HIS A 68 17.98 -40.39 1.31
CA HIS A 68 19.07 -40.07 0.42
C HIS A 68 18.63 -40.19 -1.03
N CYS A 69 19.27 -39.42 -1.91
CA CYS A 69 19.17 -39.61 -3.34
C CYS A 69 20.51 -40.08 -3.90
N VAL A 70 20.46 -40.99 -4.86
CA VAL A 70 21.61 -41.47 -5.62
C VAL A 70 21.51 -40.89 -7.02
N TYR A 71 22.46 -40.07 -7.43
CA TYR A 71 22.43 -39.35 -8.70
C TYR A 71 23.79 -39.42 -9.40
N ASP A 72 23.77 -39.43 -10.73
CA ASP A 72 24.99 -39.38 -11.52
C ASP A 72 25.43 -37.93 -11.71
N ASN A 73 26.70 -37.65 -11.43
CA ASN A 73 27.37 -36.40 -11.74
C ASN A 73 28.61 -36.70 -12.57
N GLU A 74 28.60 -36.30 -13.85
CA GLU A 74 29.73 -36.49 -14.78
C GLU A 74 30.27 -37.93 -14.85
N GLY A 75 29.39 -38.94 -14.73
CA GLY A 75 29.74 -40.36 -14.79
C GLY A 75 30.21 -40.95 -13.45
N THR A 76 30.11 -40.20 -12.36
CA THR A 76 30.29 -40.69 -10.99
C THR A 76 28.95 -40.75 -10.24
N GLU A 77 28.63 -41.91 -9.67
CA GLU A 77 27.46 -42.10 -8.84
C GLU A 77 27.70 -41.43 -7.47
N ASN A 78 26.93 -40.38 -7.18
CA ASN A 78 27.03 -39.61 -5.95
C ASN A 78 25.79 -39.81 -5.09
N THR A 79 25.97 -39.80 -3.78
CA THR A 79 24.88 -39.95 -2.81
C THR A 79 24.74 -38.69 -1.98
N TYR A 80 23.53 -38.11 -1.97
CA TYR A 80 23.23 -36.95 -1.14
C TYR A 80 22.23 -37.33 -0.05
N HIS A 81 22.57 -37.03 1.20
CA HIS A 81 21.80 -37.41 2.38
C HIS A 81 20.96 -36.24 2.89
N PHE A 82 19.73 -36.54 3.30
CA PHE A 82 18.80 -35.60 3.92
C PHE A 82 18.33 -36.16 5.26
N PHE A 83 18.19 -35.29 6.26
CA PHE A 83 17.53 -35.63 7.51
C PHE A 83 16.32 -34.71 7.71
N VAL A 84 15.13 -35.26 7.50
CA VAL A 84 13.88 -34.50 7.53
C VAL A 84 13.27 -34.56 8.91
N LYS A 85 13.29 -33.44 9.63
CA LYS A 85 12.62 -33.25 10.91
C LYS A 85 12.09 -31.83 11.00
N GLY A 86 10.77 -31.69 11.08
CA GLY A 86 10.10 -30.39 11.11
C GLY A 86 8.85 -30.39 11.99
N LYS A 87 8.25 -29.20 12.11
CA LYS A 87 6.89 -29.01 12.63
C LYS A 87 6.04 -28.47 11.49
N VAL A 88 4.92 -29.12 11.23
CA VAL A 88 4.02 -28.79 10.12
C VAL A 88 2.64 -28.40 10.64
N CYS A 89 1.89 -27.65 9.84
CA CYS A 89 0.56 -27.17 10.20
C CYS A 89 -0.25 -26.81 8.95
N GLU A 90 -1.48 -27.31 8.85
CA GLU A 90 -2.38 -27.13 7.70
C GLU A 90 -2.72 -25.66 7.39
N LYS A 91 -2.98 -24.87 8.44
CA LYS A 91 -3.48 -23.49 8.35
C LYS A 91 -2.45 -22.44 8.74
N CYS A 92 -1.21 -22.86 9.00
CA CYS A 92 -0.14 -21.94 9.32
C CYS A 92 0.53 -21.48 8.03
N PHE A 93 0.72 -20.18 7.90
CA PHE A 93 1.52 -19.59 6.83
C PHE A 93 2.86 -19.19 7.43
N GLU A 94 3.94 -19.68 6.83
CA GLU A 94 5.28 -19.20 7.17
C GLU A 94 5.38 -17.74 6.73
N LEU A 95 5.69 -16.87 7.68
CA LEU A 95 5.74 -15.43 7.45
C LEU A 95 7.09 -15.06 6.84
N ASP A 96 7.19 -15.10 5.51
CA ASP A 96 8.36 -14.56 4.80
C ASP A 96 8.35 -13.03 4.98
N PRO A 97 9.37 -12.43 5.64
CA PRO A 97 9.41 -11.01 5.91
C PRO A 97 9.35 -10.17 4.62
N THR A 98 9.87 -10.70 3.50
CA THR A 98 9.87 -10.00 2.22
C THR A 98 8.47 -9.94 1.61
N VAL A 99 7.76 -11.07 1.58
CA VAL A 99 6.38 -11.15 1.10
C VAL A 99 5.47 -10.31 1.98
N PHE A 100 5.63 -10.41 3.31
CA PHE A 100 4.84 -9.63 4.25
C PHE A 100 5.06 -8.12 4.10
N ALA A 101 6.31 -7.68 3.94
CA ALA A 101 6.62 -6.27 3.67
C ALA A 101 6.00 -5.79 2.35
N MET A 102 6.03 -6.62 1.29
CA MET A 102 5.39 -6.31 0.02
C MET A 102 3.88 -6.10 0.17
N VAL A 103 3.20 -6.95 0.95
CA VAL A 103 1.75 -6.82 1.22
C VAL A 103 1.45 -5.48 1.90
N ILE A 104 2.25 -5.09 2.90
CA ILE A 104 2.09 -3.80 3.59
C ILE A 104 2.26 -2.64 2.61
N VAL A 105 3.33 -2.67 1.79
CA VAL A 105 3.59 -1.61 0.81
C VAL A 105 2.43 -1.48 -0.18
N MET A 106 1.91 -2.60 -0.67
CA MET A 106 0.78 -2.60 -1.60
C MET A 106 -0.50 -2.06 -0.96
N ASP A 107 -0.77 -2.38 0.30
CA ASP A 107 -1.92 -1.83 1.04
C ASP A 107 -1.84 -0.30 1.20
N VAL A 108 -0.67 0.22 1.59
CA VAL A 108 -0.44 1.67 1.71
C VAL A 108 -0.57 2.37 0.35
N LEU A 109 -0.05 1.77 -0.72
CA LEU A 109 -0.17 2.32 -2.06
C LEU A 109 -1.63 2.34 -2.53
N MET A 110 -2.36 1.24 -2.39
CA MET A 110 -3.76 1.13 -2.80
C MET A 110 -4.64 2.10 -2.02
N THR A 111 -4.48 2.19 -0.70
CA THR A 111 -5.22 3.16 0.13
C THR A 111 -4.90 4.60 -0.27
N SER A 112 -3.63 4.92 -0.57
CA SER A 112 -3.25 6.27 -1.04
C SER A 112 -3.87 6.64 -2.39
N ILE A 113 -3.95 5.68 -3.32
CA ILE A 113 -4.56 5.87 -4.65
C ILE A 113 -6.06 6.15 -4.48
N VAL A 114 -6.74 5.36 -3.66
CA VAL A 114 -8.16 5.55 -3.35
C VAL A 114 -8.39 6.93 -2.73
N MET A 115 -7.55 7.34 -1.78
CA MET A 115 -7.60 8.67 -1.16
C MET A 115 -7.47 9.79 -2.20
N MET A 116 -6.53 9.67 -3.15
CA MET A 116 -6.36 10.63 -4.25
C MET A 116 -7.58 10.71 -5.17
N ILE A 117 -8.18 9.56 -5.52
CA ILE A 117 -9.38 9.51 -6.36
C ILE A 117 -10.53 10.24 -5.66
N ILE A 118 -10.77 9.93 -4.39
CA ILE A 118 -11.82 10.58 -3.59
C ILE A 118 -11.56 12.08 -3.51
N TYR A 119 -10.32 12.48 -3.20
CA TYR A 119 -9.92 13.89 -3.14
C TYR A 119 -10.20 14.62 -4.46
N ASN A 120 -9.86 14.03 -5.61
CA ASN A 120 -10.10 14.64 -6.92
C ASN A 120 -11.60 14.73 -7.24
N CYS A 121 -12.39 13.73 -6.87
CA CYS A 121 -13.84 13.71 -7.06
C CYS A 121 -14.56 14.73 -6.17
N THR A 122 -14.10 14.97 -4.95
CA THR A 122 -14.71 15.91 -4.00
C THR A 122 -14.23 17.34 -4.19
N LYS A 123 -12.97 17.55 -4.61
CA LYS A 123 -12.41 18.88 -4.87
C LYS A 123 -13.21 19.68 -5.90
N LYS A 124 -13.79 19.03 -6.92
CA LYS A 124 -14.67 19.70 -7.90
C LYS A 124 -16.08 20.00 -7.37
N LYS A 125 -16.51 19.34 -6.29
CA LYS A 125 -17.81 19.58 -5.63
C LYS A 125 -17.73 20.62 -4.51
N SER A 126 -16.52 20.91 -4.02
CA SER A 126 -16.25 21.92 -3.00
C SER A 126 -16.19 23.36 -3.54
N SER A 127 -16.62 23.63 -4.78
CA SER A 127 -16.94 25.01 -5.19
C SER A 127 -18.26 25.43 -4.52
N ALA A 128 -18.27 25.47 -3.20
CA ALA A 128 -19.06 26.42 -2.44
C ALA A 128 -18.40 27.81 -2.59
N ALA A 129 -18.20 28.25 -3.84
CA ALA A 129 -18.27 29.68 -4.06
C ALA A 129 -19.70 30.05 -3.65
N PRO A 130 -19.90 30.96 -2.69
CA PRO A 130 -21.25 31.43 -2.42
C PRO A 130 -21.79 31.87 -3.77
N THR A 131 -22.92 31.27 -4.20
CA THR A 131 -23.68 31.74 -5.35
C THR A 131 -23.74 33.25 -5.19
N GLN A 132 -23.02 34.00 -6.04
CA GLN A 132 -23.11 35.45 -5.98
C GLN A 132 -24.59 35.76 -6.04
N PRO A 133 -25.16 36.45 -5.03
CA PRO A 133 -26.58 36.73 -5.05
C PRO A 133 -26.89 37.37 -6.41
N PRO A 134 -27.95 36.93 -7.11
CA PRO A 134 -28.28 37.48 -8.42
C PRO A 134 -28.26 38.99 -8.30
N ARG A 135 -27.39 39.63 -9.10
CA ARG A 135 -27.22 41.08 -9.10
C ARG A 135 -28.62 41.67 -9.25
N ALA A 136 -29.13 42.29 -8.19
CA ALA A 136 -30.46 42.87 -8.21
C ALA A 136 -30.55 43.79 -9.43
N PRO A 137 -31.66 43.76 -10.20
CA PRO A 137 -31.83 44.66 -11.33
C PRO A 137 -31.58 46.08 -10.83
N ALA A 138 -30.85 46.87 -11.63
CA ALA A 138 -30.53 48.25 -11.28
C ALA A 138 -31.83 48.99 -10.95
N ARG A 139 -32.08 49.24 -9.66
CA ARG A 139 -33.20 50.10 -9.25
C ARG A 139 -32.95 51.45 -9.92
N PRO A 140 -33.96 52.07 -10.56
CA PRO A 140 -33.83 53.43 -11.06
C PRO A 140 -33.30 54.29 -9.92
N ALA A 141 -32.25 55.07 -10.21
CA ALA A 141 -31.51 55.87 -9.24
C ALA A 141 -32.50 56.57 -8.29
N GLY A 142 -32.58 56.03 -7.07
CA GLY A 142 -33.35 56.65 -6.00
C GLY A 142 -32.81 58.05 -5.80
N ARG A 143 -33.73 59.02 -5.78
CA ARG A 143 -33.51 60.43 -5.47
C ARG A 143 -32.41 60.54 -4.40
N GLY A 144 -31.37 61.32 -4.69
CA GLY A 144 -30.28 61.57 -3.76
C GLY A 144 -30.82 62.00 -2.39
N PRO A 145 -30.08 61.71 -1.30
CA PRO A 145 -30.53 62.05 0.05
C PRO A 145 -30.92 63.53 0.09
N PRO A 146 -32.00 63.88 0.83
CA PRO A 146 -32.40 65.28 0.96
C PRO A 146 -31.19 66.10 1.40
N VAL A 147 -30.96 67.21 0.70
CA VAL A 147 -29.90 68.17 1.03
C VAL A 147 -30.06 68.52 2.52
N PRO A 148 -29.01 68.41 3.34
CA PRO A 148 -29.07 68.81 4.74
C PRO A 148 -29.61 70.23 4.83
N SER A 149 -30.58 70.48 5.71
CA SER A 149 -31.17 71.81 5.82
C SER A 149 -30.06 72.83 6.12
N PRO A 150 -30.08 74.00 5.46
CA PRO A 150 -29.02 75.02 5.60
C PRO A 150 -28.87 75.52 7.05
N ASP A 151 -29.85 75.24 7.91
CA ASP A 151 -29.87 75.60 9.33
C ASP A 151 -29.03 74.68 10.23
N TYR A 152 -28.43 73.60 9.70
CA TYR A 152 -27.49 72.78 10.47
C TYR A 152 -26.04 73.10 10.11
N GLU A 153 -25.28 73.50 11.12
CA GLU A 153 -23.83 73.64 11.05
C GLU A 153 -23.17 72.27 10.84
N HIS A 154 -22.18 72.20 9.94
CA HIS A 154 -21.43 70.98 9.66
C HIS A 154 -20.66 70.56 10.93
N LEU A 155 -20.94 69.37 11.46
CA LEU A 155 -20.25 68.86 12.65
C LEU A 155 -18.74 68.69 12.38
N ASN A 156 -17.93 69.18 13.32
CA ASN A 156 -16.48 69.06 13.28
C ASN A 156 -16.05 67.57 13.37
N PRO A 157 -15.33 67.03 12.37
CA PRO A 157 -14.92 65.63 12.37
C PRO A 157 -14.00 65.26 13.54
N ASN A 158 -13.28 66.23 14.12
CA ASN A 158 -12.33 66.01 15.22
C ASN A 158 -13.00 65.89 16.60
N THR A 159 -14.28 66.23 16.74
CA THR A 159 -15.05 66.11 17.99
C THR A 159 -16.21 65.10 17.88
N ARG A 160 -16.23 64.31 16.80
CA ARG A 160 -17.27 63.32 16.57
C ARG A 160 -17.06 62.10 17.46
N SER A 161 -17.97 61.87 18.42
CA SER A 161 -17.94 60.63 19.21
C SER A 161 -18.31 59.43 18.32
N GLN A 162 -17.52 58.35 18.42
CA GLN A 162 -17.79 57.05 17.79
C GLN A 162 -18.71 56.19 18.65
N ASP A 163 -19.78 56.79 19.20
CA ASP A 163 -20.71 56.03 20.02
C ASP A 163 -21.46 54.99 19.18
N THR A 164 -21.92 53.92 19.82
CA THR A 164 -22.50 52.72 19.18
C THR A 164 -23.71 52.98 18.27
N TYR A 165 -24.31 54.17 18.34
CA TYR A 165 -25.43 54.60 17.48
C TYR A 165 -25.06 55.69 16.45
N SER A 166 -23.78 56.07 16.35
CA SER A 166 -23.29 57.09 15.40
C SER A 166 -23.26 56.63 13.94
N VAL A 167 -23.48 55.33 13.71
CA VAL A 167 -23.55 54.72 12.38
C VAL A 167 -24.94 54.11 12.21
N VAL A 168 -25.76 54.76 11.39
CA VAL A 168 -27.01 54.16 10.92
C VAL A 168 -26.64 53.13 9.85
N ASN A 169 -26.66 51.85 10.21
CA ASN A 169 -26.63 50.77 9.22
C ASN A 169 -27.92 50.84 8.41
N ARG A 170 -27.86 51.43 7.20
CA ARG A 170 -28.92 51.31 6.22
C ARG A 170 -28.92 49.90 5.67
N THR A 171 -29.73 49.02 6.27
CA THR A 171 -30.10 47.75 5.65
C THR A 171 -31.18 48.02 4.60
N GLY A 172 -30.84 47.84 3.34
CA GLY A 172 -31.77 47.95 2.21
C GLY A 172 -31.21 47.31 0.95
#